data_AF-A0A8V0ZKL1-F1
#
_entry.id   AF-A0A8V0ZKL1-F1
#
_cell.length_a   1.000
_cell.length_b   1.000
_cell.length_c   1.000
_cell.angle_alpha   90.00
_cell.angle_beta   90.00
_cell.angle_gamma   90.00
#
_symmetry.space_group_name_H-M   'P 1'
#
loop_
_entity.id
_entity.type
_entity.pdbx_description
1 polymer ?
#
loop_
_entity_poly.entity_id
_entity_poly.type
_entity_poly.pdbx_seq_one_letter_code
_entity_poly.pdbx_strand_id
1 'polypeptide(L)'
;MSGRAGRRRLVLHVDLNNTVVAADAVSGLGPREALNVFLSTATWGREGADGKWQWMSDRPSLRPPCPGAVSYYCRYGRAQGFTESGPGQCFSSLHAQHLRLLEWPGEPHQELSVQDGHGKHYHFILPSFFRLLDALHRNGRDFTVIFRTFGTDLPRALLALRSALAGQHPQFPALRDLALPVVLTPGQIRCSKREVVLKRGAERLTTREDGRKLYDYFSSLEGIGGFQDHFDWWARNQFSSRGGKPLWIDPHDPSIHHIFIDDNIRLDDADTIVHPQVFSERGSSSPRCAPTSELYDICLVQTDLLEAISDEDYFLRCVRRCEENYDSYLARMESGSLSQQGDGQ
;
A
#
# COMPACT_ATOMS: atom_id res chain seq x y z
N MET A 1 2.68 -23.63 -31.17
CA MET A 1 2.10 -24.32 -30.00
C MET A 1 2.26 -23.38 -28.82
N SER A 2 1.24 -22.58 -28.53
CA SER A 2 1.26 -21.63 -27.41
C SER A 2 0.90 -22.40 -26.14
N GLY A 3 1.91 -22.90 -25.43
CA GLY A 3 1.70 -23.41 -24.08
C GLY A 3 1.15 -22.26 -23.24
N ARG A 4 0.09 -22.51 -22.45
CA ARG A 4 -0.34 -21.58 -21.40
C ARG A 4 0.89 -21.22 -20.57
N ALA A 5 1.43 -20.02 -20.75
CA ALA A 5 2.41 -19.48 -19.83
C ALA A 5 1.78 -19.53 -18.43
N GLY A 6 2.48 -20.13 -17.47
CA GLY A 6 2.00 -20.17 -16.08
C GLY A 6 1.75 -18.75 -15.56
N ARG A 7 0.82 -18.59 -14.60
CA ARG A 7 0.63 -17.29 -13.95
C ARG A 7 1.91 -16.91 -13.21
N ARG A 8 2.34 -15.65 -13.35
CA ARG A 8 3.47 -15.10 -12.61
C ARG A 8 3.24 -15.24 -11.10
N ARG A 9 4.31 -15.50 -10.37
CA ARG A 9 4.36 -15.41 -8.92
C ARG A 9 4.18 -13.96 -8.50
N LEU A 10 3.37 -13.73 -7.48
CA LEU A 10 3.09 -12.38 -6.96
C LEU A 10 4.05 -12.01 -5.83
N VAL A 11 4.67 -10.84 -5.92
CA VAL A 11 5.43 -10.24 -4.82
C VAL A 11 4.69 -9.00 -4.35
N LEU A 12 3.91 -9.15 -3.29
CA LEU A 12 3.04 -8.09 -2.76
C LEU A 12 3.80 -7.26 -1.74
N HIS A 13 4.17 -6.04 -2.11
CA HIS A 13 4.68 -5.03 -1.19
C HIS A 13 3.49 -4.27 -0.62
N VAL A 14 3.28 -4.32 0.69
CA VAL A 14 2.04 -3.80 1.30
C VAL A 14 2.39 -2.84 2.41
N ASP A 15 1.93 -1.60 2.31
CA ASP A 15 2.01 -0.66 3.42
C ASP A 15 1.10 -1.06 4.59
N LEU A 16 1.37 -0.52 5.78
CA LEU A 16 0.59 -0.82 6.97
C LEU A 16 -0.50 0.23 7.22
N ASN A 17 -0.12 1.42 7.68
CA ASN A 17 -1.03 2.39 8.28
C ASN A 17 -1.92 3.03 7.21
N ASN A 18 -3.23 3.07 7.44
CA ASN A 18 -4.26 3.46 6.46
C ASN A 18 -4.31 2.61 5.16
N THR A 19 -3.48 1.58 5.06
CA THR A 19 -3.47 0.61 3.95
C THR A 19 -4.18 -0.67 4.38
N VAL A 20 -3.55 -1.48 5.25
CA VAL A 20 -4.16 -2.70 5.82
C VAL A 20 -4.40 -2.61 7.33
N VAL A 21 -3.94 -1.55 7.96
CA VAL A 21 -4.14 -1.24 9.38
C VAL A 21 -4.90 0.09 9.45
N ALA A 22 -6.15 0.06 9.92
CA ALA A 22 -6.92 1.28 10.17
C ALA A 22 -6.50 1.91 11.52
N ALA A 23 -5.24 2.23 11.69
CA ALA A 23 -4.66 2.91 12.84
C ALA A 23 -3.30 3.48 12.44
N ASP A 24 -2.78 4.45 13.21
CA ASP A 24 -1.45 4.99 12.99
C ASP A 24 -0.69 5.07 14.31
N ALA A 25 0.18 4.09 14.58
CA ALA A 25 0.92 4.09 15.84
C ALA A 25 2.00 5.17 15.92
N VAL A 26 2.51 5.67 14.78
CA VAL A 26 3.47 6.79 14.78
C VAL A 26 2.81 8.03 15.34
N SER A 27 1.55 8.25 14.98
CA SER A 27 0.76 9.38 15.47
C SER A 27 -0.09 9.06 16.70
N GLY A 28 -0.05 7.82 17.18
CA GLY A 28 -0.87 7.32 18.29
C GLY A 28 -2.37 7.31 18.02
N LEU A 29 -2.79 7.29 16.75
CA LEU A 29 -4.20 7.35 16.36
C LEU A 29 -4.82 5.96 16.38
N GLY A 30 -5.97 5.85 17.06
CA GLY A 30 -6.83 4.69 16.96
C GLY A 30 -7.65 4.69 15.66
N PRO A 31 -8.46 3.64 15.44
CA PRO A 31 -9.25 3.52 14.21
C PRO A 31 -10.24 4.64 13.96
N ARG A 32 -10.81 5.20 15.03
CA ARG A 32 -11.71 6.35 14.98
C ARG A 32 -11.04 7.57 14.39
N GLU A 33 -9.88 7.93 14.91
CA GLU A 33 -9.14 9.11 14.50
C GLU A 33 -8.49 8.90 13.13
N ALA A 34 -7.95 7.71 12.87
CA ALA A 34 -7.38 7.35 11.57
C ALA A 34 -8.41 7.49 10.44
N LEU A 35 -9.64 7.00 10.66
CA LEU A 35 -10.71 7.13 9.68
C LEU A 35 -11.15 8.59 9.46
N ASN A 36 -11.17 9.41 10.52
CA ASN A 36 -11.43 10.85 10.40
C ASN A 36 -10.33 11.55 9.58
N VAL A 37 -9.07 11.21 9.83
CA VAL A 37 -7.93 11.74 9.08
C VAL A 37 -8.05 11.33 7.61
N PHE A 38 -8.36 10.07 7.30
CA PHE A 38 -8.59 9.62 5.93
C PHE A 38 -9.73 10.39 5.26
N LEU A 39 -10.88 10.56 5.92
CA LEU A 39 -12.00 11.33 5.37
C LEU A 39 -11.59 12.78 5.06
N SER A 40 -10.74 13.39 5.89
CA SER A 40 -10.24 14.74 5.65
C SER A 40 -9.33 14.86 4.42
N THR A 41 -8.62 13.79 4.04
CA THR A 41 -7.79 13.76 2.82
C THR A 41 -8.62 13.48 1.56
N ALA A 42 -9.71 12.72 1.70
CA ALA A 42 -10.61 12.36 0.60
C ALA A 42 -11.78 13.34 0.40
N THR A 43 -11.86 14.42 1.18
CA THR A 43 -12.91 15.44 1.07
C THR A 43 -12.41 16.69 0.37
N TRP A 44 -13.14 17.15 -0.64
CA TRP A 44 -12.70 18.20 -1.55
C TRP A 44 -13.57 19.46 -1.52
N GLY A 45 -12.89 20.59 -1.74
CA GLY A 45 -13.47 21.91 -1.81
C GLY A 45 -12.60 22.84 -2.63
N ARG A 46 -12.91 24.13 -2.59
CA ARG A 46 -12.18 25.19 -3.30
C ARG A 46 -11.96 26.39 -2.38
N GLU A 47 -10.95 27.18 -2.69
CA GLU A 47 -10.81 28.48 -2.03
C GLU A 47 -11.89 29.44 -2.55
N GLY A 48 -12.73 29.92 -1.62
CA GLY A 48 -13.69 30.97 -1.88
C GLY A 48 -13.00 32.33 -2.01
N ALA A 49 -13.70 33.28 -2.64
CA ALA A 49 -13.21 34.66 -2.77
C ALA A 49 -12.97 35.37 -1.42
N ASP A 50 -13.58 34.87 -0.35
CA ASP A 50 -13.41 35.31 1.03
C ASP A 50 -12.25 34.59 1.76
N GLY A 51 -11.47 33.77 1.06
CA GLY A 51 -10.38 32.96 1.59
C GLY A 51 -10.82 31.75 2.41
N LYS A 52 -12.14 31.50 2.50
CA LYS A 52 -12.69 30.32 3.19
C LYS A 52 -12.78 29.14 2.25
N TRP A 53 -12.53 27.96 2.78
CA TRP A 53 -12.71 26.74 2.01
C TRP A 53 -14.20 26.47 1.84
N GLN A 54 -14.62 26.32 0.59
CA GLN A 54 -16.02 26.07 0.20
C GLN A 54 -16.17 24.64 -0.29
N TRP A 55 -17.19 23.97 0.23
CA TRP A 55 -17.52 22.59 -0.11
C TRP A 55 -17.74 22.38 -1.60
N MET A 56 -17.26 21.26 -2.14
CA MET A 56 -17.45 20.91 -3.55
C MET A 56 -18.17 19.56 -3.77
N SER A 57 -17.90 18.54 -2.95
CA SER A 57 -18.46 17.19 -3.14
C SER A 57 -18.91 16.58 -1.83
N ASP A 58 -20.14 16.06 -1.79
CA ASP A 58 -20.71 15.28 -0.69
C ASP A 58 -20.31 13.80 -0.72
N ARG A 59 -19.41 13.41 -1.62
CA ARG A 59 -18.85 12.06 -1.72
C ARG A 59 -17.33 12.14 -1.61
N PRO A 60 -16.71 11.35 -0.70
CA PRO A 60 -15.26 11.28 -0.65
C PRO A 60 -14.71 10.67 -1.94
N SER A 61 -13.52 11.10 -2.34
CA SER A 61 -12.79 10.52 -3.47
C SER A 61 -11.29 10.59 -3.21
N LEU A 62 -10.55 9.57 -3.64
CA LEU A 62 -9.09 9.58 -3.54
C LEU A 62 -8.43 10.68 -4.38
N ARG A 63 -9.08 11.05 -5.48
CA ARG A 63 -8.59 12.04 -6.44
C ARG A 63 -9.43 13.32 -6.38
N PRO A 64 -8.82 14.48 -6.68
CA PRO A 64 -9.56 15.72 -6.82
C PRO A 64 -10.64 15.56 -7.90
N PRO A 65 -11.89 15.99 -7.64
CA PRO A 65 -12.98 15.87 -8.60
C PRO A 65 -12.81 16.80 -9.81
N CYS A 66 -12.03 17.87 -9.68
CA CYS A 66 -11.67 18.78 -10.77
C CYS A 66 -10.33 19.50 -10.49
N PRO A 67 -9.71 20.09 -11.53
CA PRO A 67 -8.53 20.95 -11.34
C PRO A 67 -8.81 22.08 -10.34
N GLY A 68 -7.82 22.38 -9.48
CA GLY A 68 -7.93 23.41 -8.45
C GLY A 68 -8.71 23.01 -7.20
N ALA A 69 -9.25 21.80 -7.13
CA ALA A 69 -9.83 21.29 -5.88
C ALA A 69 -8.72 21.07 -4.83
N VAL A 70 -8.98 21.51 -3.60
CA VAL A 70 -8.07 21.38 -2.46
C VAL A 70 -8.76 20.52 -1.41
N SER A 71 -8.09 19.48 -0.91
CA SER A 71 -8.66 18.65 0.15
C SER A 71 -8.74 19.41 1.47
N TYR A 72 -9.64 19.00 2.37
CA TYR A 72 -9.72 19.59 3.71
C TYR A 72 -8.37 19.47 4.44
N TYR A 73 -7.73 18.31 4.33
CA TYR A 73 -6.40 18.05 4.88
C TYR A 73 -5.34 19.00 4.34
N CYS A 74 -5.26 19.24 3.03
CA CYS A 74 -4.27 20.15 2.47
C CYS A 74 -4.45 21.59 2.98
N ARG A 75 -5.69 22.02 3.23
CA ARG A 75 -5.98 23.39 3.68
C ARG A 75 -5.80 23.60 5.18
N TYR A 76 -6.19 22.63 5.99
CA TYR A 76 -6.31 22.76 7.45
C TYR A 76 -5.38 21.81 8.23
N GLY A 77 -4.70 20.90 7.53
CA GLY A 77 -3.89 19.86 8.14
C GLY A 77 -4.71 18.69 8.70
N ARG A 78 -4.08 17.93 9.58
CA ARG A 78 -4.64 16.71 10.17
C ARG A 78 -5.84 17.02 11.08
N ALA A 79 -6.98 16.36 10.82
CA ALA A 79 -8.22 16.55 11.59
C ALA A 79 -8.71 15.22 12.18
N GLN A 80 -8.43 14.99 13.48
CA GLN A 80 -8.79 13.75 14.18
C GLN A 80 -10.29 13.64 14.50
N GLY A 81 -10.99 14.77 14.60
CA GLY A 81 -12.45 14.88 14.81
C GLY A 81 -13.18 15.48 13.62
N PHE A 82 -12.70 15.19 12.39
CA PHE A 82 -13.22 15.82 11.16
C PHE A 82 -14.75 15.74 11.03
N THR A 83 -15.37 14.62 11.40
CA THR A 83 -16.82 14.44 11.29
C THR A 83 -17.63 14.93 12.49
N GLU A 84 -16.98 15.50 13.51
CA GLU A 84 -17.67 15.93 14.74
C GLU A 84 -18.30 17.32 14.60
N SER A 85 -17.72 18.18 13.76
CA SER A 85 -18.20 19.55 13.57
C SER A 85 -17.79 20.12 12.22
N GLY A 86 -18.36 21.28 11.87
CA GLY A 86 -18.00 22.00 10.66
C GLY A 86 -18.35 21.23 9.38
N PRO A 87 -17.61 21.45 8.28
CA PRO A 87 -17.94 20.87 6.97
C PRO A 87 -17.96 19.34 6.95
N GLY A 88 -17.14 18.67 7.78
CA GLY A 88 -17.07 17.21 7.81
C GLY A 88 -18.27 16.52 8.49
N GLN A 89 -19.14 17.27 9.17
CA GLN A 89 -20.29 16.72 9.89
C GLN A 89 -21.23 15.89 9.00
N CYS A 90 -21.33 16.23 7.70
CA CYS A 90 -22.12 15.46 6.74
C CYS A 90 -21.65 14.00 6.58
N PHE A 91 -20.37 13.71 6.85
CA PHE A 91 -19.81 12.36 6.79
C PHE A 91 -19.87 11.61 8.12
N SER A 92 -20.46 12.18 9.18
CA SER A 92 -20.61 11.50 10.48
C SER A 92 -21.29 10.14 10.35
N SER A 93 -22.32 10.03 9.50
CA SER A 93 -23.01 8.75 9.24
C SER A 93 -22.11 7.75 8.51
N LEU A 94 -21.31 8.22 7.55
CA LEU A 94 -20.36 7.40 6.81
C LEU A 94 -19.23 6.88 7.71
N HIS A 95 -18.67 7.76 8.55
CA HIS A 95 -17.66 7.43 9.56
C HIS A 95 -18.20 6.40 10.55
N ALA A 96 -19.39 6.63 11.11
CA ALA A 96 -20.02 5.68 12.03
C ALA A 96 -20.32 4.33 11.37
N GLN A 97 -20.72 4.31 10.10
CA GLN A 97 -20.92 3.06 9.35
C GLN A 97 -19.62 2.27 9.18
N HIS A 98 -18.53 2.92 8.77
CA HIS A 98 -17.25 2.26 8.56
C HIS A 98 -16.61 1.82 9.87
N LEU A 99 -16.77 2.58 10.95
CA LEU A 99 -16.38 2.12 12.28
C LEU A 99 -17.13 0.86 12.70
N ARG A 100 -18.42 0.74 12.37
CA ARG A 100 -19.19 -0.49 12.64
C ARG A 100 -18.65 -1.70 11.91
N LEU A 101 -18.21 -1.53 10.67
CA LEU A 101 -17.62 -2.59 9.86
C LEU A 101 -16.24 -3.01 10.37
N LEU A 102 -15.51 -2.11 11.01
CA LEU A 102 -14.21 -2.38 11.63
C LEU A 102 -14.30 -3.06 13.00
N GLU A 103 -15.47 -3.18 13.61
CA GLU A 103 -15.61 -3.69 14.98
C GLU A 103 -15.11 -5.14 15.09
N TRP A 104 -14.30 -5.40 16.11
CA TRP A 104 -13.80 -6.74 16.40
C TRP A 104 -14.96 -7.62 16.91
N PRO A 105 -15.20 -8.80 16.31
CA PRO A 105 -16.25 -9.69 16.78
C PRO A 105 -15.79 -10.49 18.00
N GLY A 106 -16.58 -10.46 19.08
CA GLY A 106 -16.38 -11.27 20.27
C GLY A 106 -15.30 -10.73 21.22
N GLU A 107 -14.66 -11.63 21.97
CA GLU A 107 -13.67 -11.26 22.97
C GLU A 107 -12.42 -10.65 22.34
N PRO A 108 -11.88 -9.54 22.91
CA PRO A 108 -10.66 -8.92 22.41
C PRO A 108 -9.49 -9.90 22.30
N HIS A 109 -8.79 -9.84 21.17
CA HIS A 109 -7.57 -10.61 20.96
C HIS A 109 -6.35 -9.70 21.02
N GLN A 110 -5.33 -10.09 21.79
CA GLN A 110 -4.13 -9.27 22.06
C GLN A 110 -3.44 -8.76 20.78
N GLU A 111 -3.28 -9.64 19.79
CA GLU A 111 -2.55 -9.30 18.55
C GLU A 111 -3.45 -8.87 17.38
N LEU A 112 -4.74 -9.26 17.40
CA LEU A 112 -5.63 -9.12 16.23
C LEU A 112 -6.64 -7.98 16.40
N SER A 113 -6.80 -7.46 17.62
CA SER A 113 -7.68 -6.35 17.93
C SER A 113 -6.91 -5.12 18.44
N VAL A 114 -7.54 -3.95 18.31
CA VAL A 114 -7.07 -2.68 18.86
C VAL A 114 -8.23 -1.97 19.53
N GLN A 115 -7.99 -1.42 20.72
CA GLN A 115 -8.99 -0.68 21.48
C GLN A 115 -8.90 0.83 21.16
N ASP A 116 -10.03 1.52 21.02
CA ASP A 116 -10.07 2.98 20.98
C ASP A 116 -10.16 3.60 22.39
N GLY A 117 -10.09 4.94 22.45
CA GLY A 117 -10.23 5.68 23.71
C GLY A 117 -11.61 5.56 24.39
N HIS A 118 -12.59 4.92 23.76
CA HIS A 118 -13.94 4.69 24.28
C HIS A 118 -14.16 3.24 24.73
N GLY A 119 -13.09 2.43 24.76
CA GLY A 119 -13.15 1.04 25.21
C GLY A 119 -13.64 0.06 24.14
N LYS A 120 -13.87 0.51 22.91
CA LYS A 120 -14.36 -0.33 21.82
C LYS A 120 -13.20 -0.99 21.07
N HIS A 121 -13.38 -2.24 20.67
CA HIS A 121 -12.36 -3.00 19.95
C HIS A 121 -12.65 -3.10 18.46
N TYR A 122 -11.61 -2.98 17.65
CA TYR A 122 -11.66 -3.05 16.20
C TYR A 122 -10.61 -4.03 15.68
N HIS A 123 -10.79 -4.49 14.44
CA HIS A 123 -9.78 -5.23 13.71
C HIS A 123 -8.48 -4.42 13.62
N PHE A 124 -7.36 -5.01 14.05
CA PHE A 124 -6.05 -4.38 13.87
C PHE A 124 -5.61 -4.41 12.41
N ILE A 125 -5.83 -5.54 11.71
CA ILE A 125 -5.61 -5.69 10.27
C ILE A 125 -6.95 -5.92 9.60
N LEU A 126 -7.19 -5.24 8.47
CA LEU A 126 -8.45 -5.26 7.76
C LEU A 126 -8.86 -6.68 7.33
N PRO A 127 -10.13 -7.07 7.53
CA PRO A 127 -10.68 -8.34 7.03
C PRO A 127 -10.41 -8.61 5.54
N SER A 128 -10.49 -7.57 4.70
CA SER A 128 -10.24 -7.68 3.26
C SER A 128 -8.82 -8.15 2.92
N PHE A 129 -7.83 -7.88 3.78
CA PHE A 129 -6.47 -8.38 3.59
C PHE A 129 -6.38 -9.88 3.91
N PHE A 130 -7.03 -10.35 4.97
CA PHE A 130 -7.11 -11.79 5.27
C PHE A 130 -7.84 -12.56 4.16
N ARG A 131 -8.90 -11.96 3.61
CA ARG A 131 -9.63 -12.49 2.47
C ARG A 131 -8.77 -12.61 1.21
N LEU A 132 -7.87 -11.65 0.95
CA LEU A 132 -6.87 -11.77 -0.12
C LEU A 132 -5.99 -13.01 0.06
N LEU A 133 -5.43 -13.22 1.25
CA LEU A 133 -4.54 -14.35 1.53
C LEU A 133 -5.25 -15.70 1.32
N ASP A 134 -6.44 -15.84 1.90
CA ASP A 134 -7.29 -17.03 1.74
C ASP A 134 -7.61 -17.28 0.26
N ALA A 135 -8.01 -16.24 -0.48
CA ALA A 135 -8.33 -16.36 -1.89
C ALA A 135 -7.10 -16.76 -2.73
N LEU A 136 -5.94 -16.15 -2.53
CA LEU A 136 -4.73 -16.49 -3.27
C LEU A 136 -4.33 -17.96 -3.03
N HIS A 137 -4.38 -18.41 -1.78
CA HIS A 137 -4.09 -19.79 -1.42
C HIS A 137 -5.07 -20.79 -2.05
N ARG A 138 -6.39 -20.56 -1.91
CA ARG A 138 -7.42 -21.45 -2.48
C ARG A 138 -7.35 -21.54 -4.00
N ASN A 139 -6.87 -20.49 -4.66
CA ASN A 139 -6.64 -20.46 -6.10
C ASN A 139 -5.26 -21.02 -6.51
N GLY A 140 -4.50 -21.61 -5.60
CA GLY A 140 -3.19 -22.20 -5.86
C GLY A 140 -2.17 -21.20 -6.39
N ARG A 141 -2.27 -19.92 -5.97
CA ARG A 141 -1.33 -18.88 -6.39
C ARG A 141 -0.04 -19.00 -5.60
N ASP A 142 1.07 -18.86 -6.31
CA ASP A 142 2.37 -18.60 -5.70
C ASP A 142 2.49 -17.11 -5.40
N PHE A 143 2.71 -16.76 -4.14
CA PHE A 143 2.86 -15.38 -3.71
C PHE A 143 3.73 -15.24 -2.45
N THR A 144 4.27 -14.03 -2.27
CA THR A 144 4.94 -13.59 -1.04
C THR A 144 4.40 -12.23 -0.63
N VAL A 145 4.40 -11.96 0.68
CA VAL A 145 3.98 -10.66 1.23
C VAL A 145 5.15 -10.01 1.94
N ILE A 146 5.43 -8.77 1.54
CA ILE A 146 6.49 -7.94 2.11
C ILE A 146 5.82 -6.69 2.66
N PHE A 147 5.63 -6.63 3.97
CA PHE A 147 5.19 -5.40 4.60
C PHE A 147 6.25 -4.32 4.48
N ARG A 148 5.82 -3.11 4.14
CA ARG A 148 6.65 -1.92 3.97
C ARG A 148 6.12 -0.85 4.89
N THR A 149 6.95 -0.15 5.63
CA THR A 149 6.49 0.99 6.43
C THR A 149 7.62 1.93 6.74
N PHE A 150 7.33 3.20 6.87
CA PHE A 150 8.25 4.16 7.47
C PHE A 150 8.24 4.12 9.00
N GLY A 151 7.17 3.59 9.61
CA GLY A 151 6.93 3.56 11.05
C GLY A 151 7.60 2.39 11.77
N THR A 152 7.10 2.09 12.98
CA THR A 152 7.63 1.03 13.86
C THR A 152 6.65 -0.13 14.07
N ASP A 153 5.58 -0.18 13.26
CA ASP A 153 4.45 -1.12 13.42
C ASP A 153 4.72 -2.56 12.98
N LEU A 154 5.80 -2.80 12.24
CA LEU A 154 6.10 -4.11 11.65
C LEU A 154 6.07 -5.28 12.64
N PRO A 155 6.70 -5.22 13.83
CA PRO A 155 6.68 -6.35 14.76
C PRO A 155 5.25 -6.75 15.15
N ARG A 156 4.38 -5.77 15.41
CA ARG A 156 2.97 -6.03 15.77
C ARG A 156 2.18 -6.60 14.59
N ALA A 157 2.34 -6.03 13.39
CA ALA A 157 1.69 -6.54 12.18
C ALA A 157 2.08 -7.99 11.87
N LEU A 158 3.37 -8.34 12.01
CA LEU A 158 3.86 -9.70 11.80
C LEU A 158 3.33 -10.68 12.86
N LEU A 159 3.23 -10.28 14.12
CA LEU A 159 2.65 -11.09 15.19
C LEU A 159 1.14 -11.31 14.98
N ALA A 160 0.42 -10.28 14.55
CA ALA A 160 -0.99 -10.36 14.17
C ALA A 160 -1.18 -11.38 13.02
N LEU A 161 -0.38 -11.28 11.95
CA LEU A 161 -0.43 -12.23 10.84
C LEU A 161 -0.15 -13.67 11.28
N ARG A 162 0.87 -13.88 12.11
CA ARG A 162 1.18 -15.20 12.67
C ARG A 162 0.00 -15.76 13.48
N SER A 163 -0.68 -14.93 14.25
CA SER A 163 -1.85 -15.32 15.05
C SER A 163 -3.04 -15.69 14.14
N ALA A 164 -3.30 -14.90 13.10
CA ALA A 164 -4.33 -15.20 12.11
C ALA A 164 -4.05 -16.52 11.37
N LEU A 165 -2.81 -16.74 10.92
CA LEU A 165 -2.35 -17.98 10.29
C LEU A 165 -2.30 -19.18 11.25
N ALA A 166 -2.38 -18.97 12.56
CA ALA A 166 -2.62 -20.03 13.54
C ALA A 166 -4.11 -20.36 13.72
N GLY A 167 -4.99 -19.76 12.91
CA GLY A 167 -6.45 -19.96 12.97
C GLY A 167 -7.14 -19.20 14.11
N GLN A 168 -6.49 -18.20 14.70
CA GLN A 168 -7.03 -17.46 15.85
C GLN A 168 -7.97 -16.30 15.44
N HIS A 169 -8.07 -15.98 14.15
CA HIS A 169 -9.01 -14.98 13.69
C HIS A 169 -10.43 -15.56 13.57
N PRO A 170 -11.45 -15.05 14.31
CA PRO A 170 -12.77 -15.66 14.41
C PRO A 170 -13.52 -15.76 13.07
N GLN A 171 -13.35 -14.77 12.19
CA GLN A 171 -13.96 -14.77 10.86
C GLN A 171 -13.14 -15.49 9.78
N PHE A 172 -11.83 -15.73 10.02
CA PHE A 172 -10.94 -16.37 9.04
C PHE A 172 -10.22 -17.60 9.62
N PRO A 173 -10.95 -18.57 10.21
CA PRO A 173 -10.34 -19.75 10.84
C PRO A 173 -9.62 -20.65 9.84
N ALA A 174 -9.98 -20.59 8.55
CA ALA A 174 -9.37 -21.36 7.47
C ALA A 174 -7.94 -20.90 7.12
N LEU A 175 -7.50 -19.73 7.60
CA LEU A 175 -6.12 -19.29 7.43
C LEU A 175 -5.10 -20.24 8.07
N ARG A 176 -5.52 -21.10 8.99
CA ARG A 176 -4.68 -22.19 9.54
C ARG A 176 -4.15 -23.15 8.47
N ASP A 177 -4.84 -23.24 7.34
CA ASP A 177 -4.48 -24.13 6.24
C ASP A 177 -3.41 -23.50 5.32
N LEU A 178 -3.16 -22.18 5.44
CA LEU A 178 -2.04 -21.51 4.78
C LEU A 178 -0.73 -21.81 5.52
N ALA A 179 0.07 -22.70 4.94
CA ALA A 179 1.45 -22.94 5.38
C ALA A 179 2.42 -21.84 4.91
N LEU A 180 2.14 -20.56 5.21
CA LEU A 180 3.04 -19.44 4.93
C LEU A 180 3.94 -19.14 6.15
N PRO A 181 5.27 -19.26 6.05
CA PRO A 181 6.15 -18.88 7.13
C PRO A 181 6.11 -17.36 7.35
N VAL A 182 6.07 -16.93 8.61
CA VAL A 182 6.13 -15.51 8.99
C VAL A 182 7.49 -15.19 9.61
N VAL A 183 8.29 -14.38 8.92
CA VAL A 183 9.58 -13.90 9.38
C VAL A 183 9.37 -12.71 10.32
N LEU A 184 9.49 -12.96 11.62
CA LEU A 184 9.22 -11.95 12.66
C LEU A 184 10.34 -10.91 12.82
N THR A 185 11.53 -11.16 12.26
CA THR A 185 12.66 -10.23 12.32
C THR A 185 12.55 -9.21 11.20
N PRO A 186 12.20 -7.95 11.47
CA PRO A 186 12.05 -6.94 10.42
C PRO A 186 13.41 -6.61 9.81
N GLY A 187 13.43 -6.38 8.51
CA GLY A 187 14.57 -5.76 7.85
C GLY A 187 14.49 -4.24 7.87
N GLN A 188 15.54 -3.59 7.36
CA GLN A 188 15.62 -2.15 7.21
C GLN A 188 16.16 -1.80 5.82
N ILE A 189 15.59 -0.76 5.22
CA ILE A 189 16.03 -0.19 3.95
C ILE A 189 16.47 1.25 4.20
N ARG A 190 17.70 1.57 3.81
CA ARG A 190 18.28 2.91 3.97
C ARG A 190 18.82 3.40 2.64
N CYS A 191 18.20 4.47 2.16
CA CYS A 191 18.55 5.14 0.92
C CYS A 191 19.60 6.25 1.13
N SER A 192 20.38 6.51 0.09
CA SER A 192 21.30 7.64 -0.04
C SER A 192 21.34 8.09 -1.50
N LYS A 193 22.08 9.16 -1.80
CA LYS A 193 22.29 9.62 -3.19
C LYS A 193 23.00 8.60 -4.08
N ARG A 194 23.70 7.61 -3.50
CA ARG A 194 24.58 6.68 -4.23
C ARG A 194 24.04 5.26 -4.31
N GLU A 195 23.29 4.85 -3.30
CA GLU A 195 22.88 3.45 -3.14
C GLU A 195 21.66 3.34 -2.21
N VAL A 196 20.95 2.22 -2.36
CA VAL A 196 20.01 1.70 -1.39
C VAL A 196 20.66 0.51 -0.69
N VAL A 197 20.64 0.52 0.65
CA VAL A 197 21.15 -0.57 1.48
C VAL A 197 19.99 -1.27 2.18
N LEU A 198 19.89 -2.58 1.99
CA LEU A 198 18.97 -3.45 2.72
C LEU A 198 19.74 -4.25 3.78
N LYS A 199 19.16 -4.37 4.98
CA LYS A 199 19.69 -5.20 6.06
C LYS A 199 18.59 -6.05 6.68
N ARG A 200 18.89 -7.30 7.02
CA ARG A 200 18.02 -8.18 7.82
C ARG A 200 18.87 -9.22 8.54
N GLY A 201 18.89 -9.20 9.87
CA GLY A 201 19.82 -10.05 10.63
C GLY A 201 21.27 -9.82 10.19
N ALA A 202 21.95 -10.89 9.74
CA ALA A 202 23.29 -10.82 9.19
C ALA A 202 23.35 -10.43 7.70
N GLU A 203 22.22 -10.49 6.97
CA GLU A 203 22.16 -10.15 5.56
C GLU A 203 22.34 -8.64 5.35
N ARG A 204 23.20 -8.27 4.40
CA ARG A 204 23.38 -6.90 3.95
C ARG A 204 23.55 -6.87 2.44
N LEU A 205 22.68 -6.15 1.76
CA LEU A 205 22.70 -5.96 0.30
C LEU A 205 22.77 -4.47 -0.04
N THR A 206 23.36 -4.16 -1.18
CA THR A 206 23.48 -2.79 -1.69
C THR A 206 23.30 -2.77 -3.22
N THR A 207 22.69 -1.70 -3.72
CA THR A 207 22.57 -1.41 -5.15
C THR A 207 23.80 -0.75 -5.78
N ARG A 208 24.84 -0.44 -4.98
CA ARG A 208 25.99 0.36 -5.44
C ARG A 208 26.73 -0.24 -6.63
N GLU A 209 26.87 -1.56 -6.65
CA GLU A 209 27.57 -2.30 -7.70
C GLU A 209 26.61 -2.88 -8.72
N ASP A 210 25.38 -3.18 -8.30
CA ASP A 210 24.39 -3.86 -9.10
C ASP A 210 23.00 -3.49 -8.57
N GLY A 211 22.26 -2.69 -9.35
CA GLY A 211 20.90 -2.27 -9.03
C GLY A 211 19.90 -3.41 -9.02
N ARG A 212 20.25 -4.59 -9.57
CA ARG A 212 19.40 -5.77 -9.61
C ARG A 212 19.40 -6.58 -8.33
N LYS A 213 20.44 -6.50 -7.51
CA LYS A 213 20.56 -7.29 -6.25
C LYS A 213 19.32 -7.21 -5.36
N LEU A 214 18.67 -6.06 -5.25
CA LEU A 214 17.46 -5.91 -4.44
C LEU A 214 16.20 -6.44 -5.13
N TYR A 215 16.12 -6.37 -6.47
CA TYR A 215 15.07 -7.04 -7.24
C TYR A 215 15.14 -8.56 -7.05
N ASP A 216 16.31 -9.15 -7.27
CA ASP A 216 16.51 -10.60 -7.14
C ASP A 216 16.23 -11.07 -5.69
N TYR A 217 16.68 -10.28 -4.70
CA TYR A 217 16.42 -10.57 -3.29
C TYR A 217 14.93 -10.59 -2.99
N PHE A 218 14.17 -9.54 -3.33
CA PHE A 218 12.73 -9.51 -3.06
C PHE A 218 11.97 -10.59 -3.85
N SER A 219 12.39 -10.89 -5.08
CA SER A 219 11.80 -11.94 -5.92
C SER A 219 12.00 -13.34 -5.33
N SER A 220 13.10 -13.55 -4.59
CA SER A 220 13.42 -14.83 -3.95
C SER A 220 12.75 -15.04 -2.59
N LEU A 221 12.17 -13.99 -1.97
CA LEU A 221 11.57 -14.10 -0.63
C LEU A 221 10.31 -14.96 -0.63
N GLU A 222 10.22 -15.89 0.30
CA GLU A 222 9.02 -16.72 0.52
C GLU A 222 8.28 -16.33 1.81
N GLY A 223 6.98 -16.62 1.84
CA GLY A 223 6.14 -16.40 3.01
C GLY A 223 5.76 -14.93 3.24
N ILE A 224 5.83 -14.50 4.50
CA ILE A 224 5.48 -13.15 4.94
C ILE A 224 6.65 -12.57 5.73
N GLY A 225 7.07 -11.36 5.40
CA GLY A 225 8.06 -10.60 6.15
C GLY A 225 7.83 -9.10 6.01
N GLY A 226 8.80 -8.29 6.45
CA GLY A 226 8.69 -6.86 6.22
C GLY A 226 9.96 -6.06 6.46
N PHE A 227 9.96 -4.85 5.95
CA PHE A 227 11.10 -3.92 5.97
C PHE A 227 10.67 -2.53 6.38
N GLN A 228 11.41 -1.94 7.31
CA GLN A 228 11.27 -0.52 7.64
C GLN A 228 12.02 0.33 6.61
N ASP A 229 11.30 1.17 5.89
CA ASP A 229 11.79 2.12 4.90
C ASP A 229 12.42 3.37 5.55
N HIS A 230 13.04 4.22 4.73
CA HIS A 230 13.86 5.35 5.19
C HIS A 230 13.07 6.66 5.25
N PHE A 231 12.30 6.89 6.31
CA PHE A 231 11.46 8.09 6.45
C PHE A 231 12.25 9.40 6.29
N ASP A 232 13.37 9.53 7.00
CA ASP A 232 14.20 10.73 6.95
C ASP A 232 14.74 11.02 5.54
N TRP A 233 14.90 10.01 4.70
CA TRP A 233 15.27 10.20 3.30
C TRP A 233 14.09 10.73 2.48
N TRP A 234 12.89 10.19 2.68
CA TRP A 234 11.69 10.67 2.02
C TRP A 234 11.39 12.12 2.37
N ALA A 235 11.45 12.47 3.67
CA ALA A 235 11.27 13.84 4.15
C ALA A 235 12.32 14.82 3.58
N ARG A 236 13.61 14.43 3.52
CA ARG A 236 14.67 15.27 2.92
C ARG A 236 14.50 15.47 1.41
N ASN A 237 13.75 14.60 0.73
CA ASN A 237 13.40 14.71 -0.68
C ASN A 237 11.95 15.23 -0.85
N GLN A 238 11.47 16.01 0.12
CA GLN A 238 10.22 16.75 0.05
C GLN A 238 8.98 15.86 -0.17
N PHE A 239 9.01 14.63 0.34
CA PHE A 239 7.92 13.65 0.20
C PHE A 239 7.61 13.27 -1.27
N SER A 240 8.53 13.53 -2.19
CA SER A 240 8.42 13.14 -3.60
C SER A 240 8.78 11.67 -3.84
N SER A 241 8.43 11.18 -5.03
CA SER A 241 8.81 9.85 -5.53
C SER A 241 10.31 9.58 -5.39
N ARG A 242 11.19 10.58 -5.56
CA ARG A 242 12.66 10.41 -5.47
C ARG A 242 13.15 10.02 -4.07
N GLY A 243 12.38 10.38 -3.05
CA GLY A 243 12.62 9.99 -1.67
C GLY A 243 11.89 8.72 -1.23
N GLY A 244 10.96 8.24 -2.06
CA GLY A 244 9.99 7.21 -1.72
C GLY A 244 10.61 5.84 -1.45
N LYS A 245 9.74 4.91 -1.07
CA LYS A 245 10.04 3.49 -0.86
C LYS A 245 10.53 2.91 -2.20
N PRO A 246 11.77 2.44 -2.30
CA PRO A 246 12.31 1.99 -3.57
C PRO A 246 11.68 0.64 -3.96
N LEU A 247 11.27 0.56 -5.22
CA LEU A 247 10.67 -0.62 -5.86
C LEU A 247 11.34 -0.86 -7.21
N TRP A 248 11.73 -2.10 -7.47
CA TRP A 248 12.31 -2.52 -8.75
C TRP A 248 11.34 -3.44 -9.49
N ILE A 249 11.18 -3.20 -10.78
CA ILE A 249 10.34 -3.97 -11.69
C ILE A 249 11.19 -4.42 -12.88
N ASP A 250 11.16 -5.71 -13.21
CA ASP A 250 11.72 -6.22 -14.45
C ASP A 250 10.61 -6.73 -15.37
N PRO A 251 10.21 -5.96 -16.40
CA PRO A 251 9.25 -6.41 -17.41
C PRO A 251 9.73 -7.64 -18.21
N HIS A 252 11.02 -7.96 -18.18
CA HIS A 252 11.59 -9.08 -18.93
C HIS A 252 11.65 -10.38 -18.12
N ASP A 253 11.32 -10.33 -16.83
CA ASP A 253 11.16 -11.54 -16.02
C ASP A 253 9.77 -12.14 -16.29
N PRO A 254 9.69 -13.32 -16.94
CA PRO A 254 8.41 -13.93 -17.28
C PRO A 254 7.73 -14.58 -16.06
N SER A 255 8.41 -14.66 -14.91
CA SER A 255 8.00 -15.45 -13.75
C SER A 255 7.47 -14.62 -12.58
N ILE A 256 7.83 -13.34 -12.48
CA ILE A 256 7.53 -12.49 -11.31
C ILE A 256 6.65 -11.30 -11.69
N HIS A 257 5.70 -10.96 -10.80
CA HIS A 257 4.97 -9.70 -10.85
C HIS A 257 4.96 -9.05 -9.46
N HIS A 258 5.64 -7.91 -9.34
CA HIS A 258 5.62 -7.09 -8.12
C HIS A 258 4.43 -6.13 -8.13
N ILE A 259 3.69 -6.08 -7.02
CA ILE A 259 2.59 -5.14 -6.82
C ILE A 259 2.83 -4.43 -5.48
N PHE A 260 2.83 -3.10 -5.47
CA PHE A 260 2.95 -2.25 -4.30
C PHE A 260 1.61 -1.60 -3.97
N ILE A 261 1.12 -1.81 -2.76
CA ILE A 261 -0.18 -1.32 -2.28
C ILE A 261 0.06 -0.36 -1.11
N ASP A 262 -0.37 0.88 -1.25
CA ASP A 262 -0.13 1.95 -0.28
C ASP A 262 -1.15 3.08 -0.45
N ASP A 263 -1.66 3.65 0.63
CA ASP A 263 -2.66 4.74 0.60
C ASP A 263 -2.10 6.06 0.01
N ASN A 264 -0.79 6.27 0.09
CA ASN A 264 -0.10 7.49 -0.35
C ASN A 264 0.55 7.38 -1.74
N ILE A 265 0.19 6.37 -2.54
CA ILE A 265 0.52 6.36 -3.97
C ILE A 265 -0.37 7.41 -4.67
N ARG A 266 0.25 8.44 -5.24
CA ARG A 266 -0.44 9.47 -6.05
C ARG A 266 0.17 9.54 -7.44
N LEU A 267 -0.63 10.04 -8.40
CA LEU A 267 -0.18 10.25 -9.78
C LEU A 267 0.76 11.45 -9.95
N ASP A 268 0.86 12.31 -8.94
CA ASP A 268 1.83 13.40 -8.89
C ASP A 268 3.15 12.91 -8.27
N ASP A 269 4.20 12.80 -9.08
CA ASP A 269 5.51 12.33 -8.62
C ASP A 269 6.20 13.29 -7.64
N ALA A 270 5.72 14.53 -7.52
CA ALA A 270 6.18 15.48 -6.51
C ALA A 270 5.62 15.16 -5.11
N ASP A 271 4.54 14.39 -5.01
CA ASP A 271 3.86 14.02 -3.76
C ASP A 271 3.38 12.56 -3.84
N THR A 272 4.31 11.61 -3.72
CA THR A 272 3.98 10.18 -3.77
C THR A 272 5.04 9.37 -3.02
N ILE A 273 4.63 8.21 -2.53
CA ILE A 273 5.38 7.46 -1.52
C ILE A 273 6.32 6.40 -2.09
N VAL A 274 6.17 6.02 -3.36
CA VAL A 274 6.97 4.95 -3.99
C VAL A 274 7.97 5.55 -4.97
N HIS A 275 9.18 4.98 -5.01
CA HIS A 275 10.20 5.27 -6.00
C HIS A 275 10.34 4.09 -6.98
N PRO A 276 9.54 4.03 -8.06
CA PRO A 276 9.58 2.92 -9.00
C PRO A 276 10.77 3.02 -9.95
N GLN A 277 11.44 1.88 -10.12
CA GLN A 277 12.61 1.69 -10.96
C GLN A 277 12.37 0.50 -11.89
N VAL A 278 12.53 0.69 -13.21
CA VAL A 278 12.21 -0.31 -14.24
C VAL A 278 13.46 -0.69 -15.02
N PHE A 279 13.73 -1.99 -15.18
CA PHE A 279 14.81 -2.48 -16.03
C PHE A 279 14.39 -2.42 -17.51
N SER A 280 15.14 -1.68 -18.32
CA SER A 280 14.83 -1.48 -19.74
C SER A 280 15.26 -2.63 -20.65
N GLU A 281 16.18 -3.49 -20.19
CA GLU A 281 16.75 -4.58 -20.98
C GLU A 281 16.90 -5.85 -20.14
N ARG A 282 16.82 -7.02 -20.81
CA ARG A 282 17.02 -8.33 -20.18
C ARG A 282 18.38 -8.38 -19.48
N GLY A 283 18.36 -8.67 -18.18
CA GLY A 283 19.58 -8.83 -17.38
C GLY A 283 20.32 -7.53 -17.07
N SER A 284 19.74 -6.36 -17.37
CA SER A 284 20.34 -5.09 -16.98
C SER A 284 20.46 -4.98 -15.46
N SER A 285 21.58 -4.42 -15.00
CA SER A 285 21.84 -4.05 -13.61
C SER A 285 21.45 -2.59 -13.30
N SER A 286 21.07 -1.83 -14.32
CA SER A 286 20.80 -0.39 -14.22
C SER A 286 19.35 -0.10 -14.61
N PRO A 287 18.46 0.12 -13.63
CA PRO A 287 17.08 0.48 -13.91
C PRO A 287 16.96 1.99 -14.18
N ARG A 288 15.93 2.39 -14.93
CA ARG A 288 15.50 3.79 -15.04
C ARG A 288 14.45 4.11 -13.99
N CYS A 289 14.37 5.35 -13.55
CA CYS A 289 13.19 5.80 -12.81
C CYS A 289 11.99 5.82 -13.77
N ALA A 290 10.84 5.33 -13.31
CA ALA A 290 9.57 5.47 -14.01
C ALA A 290 8.70 6.49 -13.28
N PRO A 291 7.82 7.23 -13.97
CA PRO A 291 6.79 8.01 -13.30
C PRO A 291 5.75 7.07 -12.68
N THR A 292 5.11 7.47 -11.59
CA THR A 292 4.07 6.66 -10.93
C THR A 292 2.93 6.30 -11.89
N SER A 293 2.58 7.22 -12.79
CA SER A 293 1.55 7.03 -13.81
C SER A 293 1.83 5.89 -14.79
N GLU A 294 3.10 5.54 -15.03
CA GLU A 294 3.46 4.42 -15.92
C GLU A 294 3.03 3.07 -15.31
N LEU A 295 3.05 2.95 -13.99
CA LEU A 295 2.84 1.69 -13.28
C LEU A 295 1.56 1.66 -12.43
N TYR A 296 0.77 2.74 -12.44
CA TYR A 296 -0.49 2.82 -11.71
C TYR A 296 -1.50 1.78 -12.23
N ASP A 297 -2.16 1.06 -11.32
CA ASP A 297 -3.02 -0.10 -11.61
C ASP A 297 -2.31 -1.24 -12.39
N ILE A 298 -0.97 -1.24 -12.47
CA ILE A 298 -0.15 -2.30 -13.08
C ILE A 298 0.75 -2.95 -12.02
N CYS A 299 1.58 -2.14 -11.37
CA CYS A 299 2.44 -2.54 -10.25
C CYS A 299 2.21 -1.66 -9.01
N LEU A 300 1.44 -0.58 -9.10
CA LEU A 300 1.21 0.37 -8.01
C LEU A 300 -0.29 0.56 -7.79
N VAL A 301 -0.76 0.41 -6.55
CA VAL A 301 -2.17 0.52 -6.17
C VAL A 301 -2.31 1.52 -5.04
N GLN A 302 -3.09 2.59 -5.28
CA GLN A 302 -3.50 3.47 -4.21
C GLN A 302 -4.65 2.84 -3.42
N THR A 303 -4.49 2.72 -2.10
CA THR A 303 -5.55 2.16 -1.24
C THR A 303 -6.68 3.15 -1.00
N ASP A 304 -7.92 2.70 -1.20
CA ASP A 304 -9.14 3.33 -0.71
C ASP A 304 -9.53 2.65 0.60
N LEU A 305 -9.30 3.32 1.73
CA LEU A 305 -9.57 2.76 3.04
C LEU A 305 -11.07 2.47 3.26
N LEU A 306 -11.96 3.28 2.68
CA LEU A 306 -13.41 3.06 2.82
C LEU A 306 -13.85 1.81 2.06
N GLU A 307 -13.38 1.64 0.82
CA GLU A 307 -13.64 0.40 0.08
C GLU A 307 -12.97 -0.80 0.74
N ALA A 308 -11.72 -0.67 1.21
CA ALA A 308 -11.01 -1.76 1.88
C ALA A 308 -11.69 -2.22 3.17
N ILE A 309 -12.43 -1.34 3.85
CA ILE A 309 -13.24 -1.67 5.03
C ILE A 309 -14.59 -2.30 4.64
N SER A 310 -15.23 -1.81 3.56
CA SER A 310 -16.61 -2.16 3.22
C SER A 310 -16.76 -3.31 2.22
N ASP A 311 -15.71 -3.62 1.45
CA ASP A 311 -15.66 -4.72 0.50
C ASP A 311 -14.53 -5.70 0.87
N GLU A 312 -14.91 -6.90 1.31
CA GLU A 312 -13.97 -7.94 1.70
C GLU A 312 -13.09 -8.40 0.52
N ASP A 313 -13.56 -8.30 -0.72
CA ASP A 313 -12.79 -8.68 -1.92
C ASP A 313 -11.96 -7.51 -2.50
N TYR A 314 -11.90 -6.34 -1.83
CA TYR A 314 -11.22 -5.13 -2.32
C TYR A 314 -9.80 -5.39 -2.84
N PHE A 315 -8.89 -5.91 -2.00
CA PHE A 315 -7.51 -6.15 -2.41
C PHE A 315 -7.40 -7.25 -3.47
N LEU A 316 -8.32 -8.22 -3.47
CA LEU A 316 -8.39 -9.25 -4.50
C LEU A 316 -8.74 -8.64 -5.87
N ARG A 317 -9.66 -7.67 -5.91
CA ARG A 317 -9.97 -6.89 -7.12
C ARG A 317 -8.76 -6.07 -7.58
N CYS A 318 -8.06 -5.41 -6.66
CA CYS A 318 -6.84 -4.67 -6.98
C CYS A 318 -5.77 -5.55 -7.63
N VAL A 319 -5.46 -6.71 -7.03
CA VAL A 319 -4.46 -7.64 -7.57
C VAL A 319 -4.86 -8.16 -8.95
N ARG A 320 -6.13 -8.52 -9.15
CA ARG A 320 -6.62 -8.97 -10.47
C ARG A 320 -6.46 -7.89 -11.54
N ARG A 321 -6.82 -6.64 -11.21
CA ARG A 321 -6.64 -5.50 -12.11
C ARG A 321 -5.18 -5.31 -12.49
N CYS A 322 -4.27 -5.39 -11.53
CA CYS A 322 -2.84 -5.34 -11.79
C CYS A 322 -2.40 -6.45 -12.76
N GLU A 323 -2.81 -7.70 -12.53
CA GLU A 323 -2.46 -8.81 -13.43
C GLU A 323 -2.98 -8.59 -14.86
N GLU A 324 -4.24 -8.19 -15.02
CA GLU A 324 -4.88 -7.92 -16.32
C GLU A 324 -4.16 -6.79 -17.07
N ASN A 325 -3.82 -5.72 -16.36
CA ASN A 325 -3.12 -4.58 -16.95
C ASN A 325 -1.65 -4.88 -17.22
N TYR A 326 -1.01 -5.76 -16.45
CA TYR A 326 0.40 -6.07 -16.63
C TYR A 326 0.67 -6.79 -17.96
N ASP A 327 -0.19 -7.72 -18.37
CA ASP A 327 -0.06 -8.37 -19.68
C ASP A 327 -0.15 -7.35 -20.83
N SER A 328 -1.02 -6.35 -20.70
CA SER A 328 -1.13 -5.25 -21.68
C SER A 328 0.10 -4.33 -21.67
N TYR A 329 0.66 -4.05 -20.49
CA TYR A 329 1.88 -3.27 -20.34
C TYR A 329 3.08 -3.97 -21.00
N LEU A 330 3.24 -5.28 -20.79
CA LEU A 330 4.31 -6.08 -21.38
C LEU A 330 4.22 -6.12 -22.91
N ALA A 331 3.02 -6.31 -23.46
CA ALA A 331 2.81 -6.28 -24.91
C ALA A 331 3.22 -4.94 -25.55
N ARG A 332 2.97 -3.81 -24.86
CA ARG A 332 3.37 -2.46 -25.32
C ARG A 332 4.87 -2.22 -25.25
N MET A 333 5.55 -2.83 -24.27
CA MET A 333 7.00 -2.79 -24.15
C MET A 333 7.65 -3.57 -25.29
N GLU A 334 7.14 -4.75 -25.63
CA GLU A 334 7.63 -5.58 -26.74
C GLU A 334 7.43 -4.90 -28.11
N SER A 335 6.32 -4.18 -28.29
CA SER A 335 6.04 -3.44 -29.53
C SER A 335 6.75 -2.09 -29.64
N GLY A 336 7.60 -1.72 -28.67
CA GLY A 336 8.35 -0.45 -28.67
C GLY A 336 7.47 0.80 -28.62
N SER A 337 6.22 0.69 -28.15
CA SER A 337 5.22 1.76 -28.26
C SER A 337 5.27 2.77 -27.12
N LEU A 338 5.98 2.46 -26.03
CA LEU A 338 6.14 3.35 -24.87
C LEU A 338 7.16 4.48 -25.11
N SER A 339 8.03 4.36 -26.12
CA SER A 339 9.04 5.37 -26.44
C SER A 339 8.50 6.56 -27.28
N GLN A 340 7.23 6.55 -27.70
CA GLN A 340 6.64 7.61 -28.54
C GLN A 340 5.71 8.59 -27.82
N GLN A 341 5.45 8.44 -26.52
CA GLN A 341 4.53 9.32 -25.78
C GLN A 341 5.21 10.33 -24.82
N GLY A 342 6.54 10.42 -24.82
CA GLY A 342 7.29 11.32 -23.93
C GLY A 342 7.67 12.70 -24.50
N ASP A 343 7.64 12.88 -25.82
CA ASP A 343 8.01 14.13 -26.48
C ASP A 343 6.80 14.68 -27.26
N GLY A 344 5.92 15.39 -26.56
CA GLY A 344 4.67 15.85 -27.17
C GLY A 344 3.89 16.86 -26.33
N GLN A 345 4.47 18.06 -26.21
CA GLN A 345 3.90 19.36 -25.79
C GLN A 345 3.63 19.61 -24.30
#